data_AF-A0A1H8XLN7-F1
#
_entry.id   AF-A0A1H8XLN7-F1
#
_cell.length_a   1.000
_cell.length_b   1.000
_cell.length_c   1.000
_cell.angle_alpha   90.00
_cell.angle_beta   90.00
_cell.angle_gamma   90.00
#
_symmetry.space_group_name_H-M   'P 1'
#
loop_
_entity.id
_entity.type
_entity.pdbx_description
1 polymer ?
#
loop_
_entity_poly.entity_id
_entity_poly.type
_entity_poly.pdbx_seq_one_letter_code
_entity_poly.pdbx_strand_id
1 'polypeptide(L)'
;MNKDLNVRPSGAETTLRPMHAGDLAAMHGLAQQMSWPHRPEDCAQLLDLGEGIVAADGDGSTIGVGLRWSFGDVGTIGLVLVAPDRQSRGIGRTLMNALIADSGTRPLMLNATAEGLPLYGKLGFVATGLVRQHQGRLSVLPPAPDVPLRRAVPADRTALCALDAVAFGSDRSPLVGRLLADGDAWVADHAGQPAGFAVLRPFGRGMIVGPIVAPGEDEAIALAAAAVKAAPAGVLRVDIAAEAERLAAWLTAAGLPAIDTVTVMLRGSWPAVGKGPQRFGLALQAWG
;
A
#
# COMPACT_ATOMS: atom_id res chain seq x y z
N MET A 1 21.82 10.16 -57.36
CA MET A 1 20.44 10.52 -56.96
C MET A 1 20.07 9.65 -55.78
N ASN A 2 19.45 10.26 -54.78
CA ASN A 2 19.41 9.87 -53.38
C ASN A 2 18.40 8.74 -53.06
N LYS A 3 18.53 8.19 -51.84
CA LYS A 3 17.50 7.50 -51.00
C LYS A 3 17.30 6.00 -51.26
N ASP A 4 17.35 5.08 -50.29
CA ASP A 4 16.95 5.17 -48.89
C ASP A 4 17.87 4.35 -47.96
N LEU A 5 18.52 5.03 -47.02
CA LEU A 5 18.98 4.44 -45.76
C LEU A 5 17.73 4.13 -44.94
N ASN A 6 17.50 2.84 -44.71
CA ASN A 6 16.46 2.36 -43.82
C ASN A 6 16.88 2.68 -42.37
N VAL A 7 16.75 3.96 -41.99
CA VAL A 7 16.91 4.42 -40.60
C VAL A 7 15.70 3.87 -39.87
N ARG A 8 15.87 2.72 -39.21
CA ARG A 8 15.02 2.36 -38.07
C ARG A 8 15.12 3.55 -37.11
N PRO A 9 14.02 4.21 -36.70
CA PRO A 9 14.11 5.18 -35.61
C PRO A 9 14.73 4.45 -34.43
N SER A 10 15.83 4.98 -33.90
CA SER A 10 16.41 4.49 -32.65
C SER A 10 15.28 4.47 -31.63
N GLY A 11 15.01 3.30 -31.05
CA GLY A 11 14.05 3.22 -29.97
C GLY A 11 14.46 4.24 -28.91
N ALA A 12 13.58 5.20 -28.60
CA ALA A 12 13.86 6.24 -27.63
C ALA A 12 14.49 5.60 -26.39
N GLU A 13 15.77 5.90 -26.16
CA GLU A 13 16.57 5.22 -25.14
C GLU A 13 15.94 5.52 -23.78
N THR A 14 15.50 4.47 -23.09
CA THR A 14 14.96 4.61 -21.74
C THR A 14 16.11 4.44 -20.76
N THR A 15 16.38 5.46 -19.96
CA THR A 15 17.40 5.42 -18.91
C THR A 15 16.73 5.25 -17.55
N LEU A 16 17.42 4.57 -16.62
CA LEU A 16 16.99 4.47 -15.24
C LEU A 16 17.91 5.28 -14.34
N ARG A 17 17.33 5.98 -13.36
CA ARG A 17 18.09 6.66 -12.32
C ARG A 17 17.35 6.61 -10.98
N PRO A 18 18.06 6.76 -9.84
CA PRO A 18 17.41 6.96 -8.56
C PRO A 18 16.43 8.14 -8.60
N MET A 19 15.31 7.97 -7.93
CA MET A 19 14.33 9.03 -7.68
C MET A 19 14.81 9.92 -6.53
N HIS A 20 14.58 11.22 -6.65
CA HIS A 20 14.83 12.20 -5.59
C HIS A 20 13.63 13.13 -5.39
N ALA A 21 13.64 13.99 -4.37
CA ALA A 21 12.54 14.89 -4.05
C ALA A 21 12.07 15.77 -5.23
N GLY A 22 12.97 16.13 -6.16
CA GLY A 22 12.63 16.87 -7.38
C GLY A 22 11.70 16.12 -8.35
N ASP A 23 11.54 14.81 -8.20
CA ASP A 23 10.70 13.97 -9.07
C ASP A 23 9.26 13.81 -8.55
N LEU A 24 8.96 14.31 -7.33
CA LEU A 24 7.65 14.13 -6.70
C LEU A 24 6.51 14.67 -7.56
N ALA A 25 6.73 15.81 -8.24
CA ALA A 25 5.74 16.38 -9.15
C ALA A 25 5.46 15.46 -10.36
N ALA A 26 6.50 14.82 -10.91
CA ALA A 26 6.35 13.89 -12.03
C ALA A 26 5.68 12.59 -11.58
N MET A 27 6.08 12.03 -10.43
CA MET A 27 5.44 10.87 -9.81
C MET A 27 3.95 11.12 -9.56
N HIS A 28 3.61 12.26 -8.97
CA HIS A 28 2.21 12.64 -8.72
C HIS A 28 1.44 12.82 -10.05
N GLY A 29 2.04 13.46 -11.06
CA GLY A 29 1.43 13.59 -12.39
C GLY A 29 1.14 12.24 -13.04
N LEU A 30 2.05 11.27 -12.94
CA LEU A 30 1.82 9.90 -13.41
C LEU A 30 0.68 9.20 -12.64
N ALA A 31 0.62 9.36 -11.32
CA ALA A 31 -0.46 8.82 -10.50
C ALA A 31 -1.83 9.38 -10.93
N GLN A 32 -1.90 10.69 -11.21
CA GLN A 32 -3.11 11.35 -11.69
C GLN A 32 -3.54 10.85 -13.08
N GLN A 33 -2.62 10.63 -14.00
CA GLN A 33 -2.92 10.06 -15.32
C GLN A 33 -3.54 8.66 -15.23
N MET A 34 -3.17 7.90 -14.19
CA MET A 34 -3.75 6.59 -13.88
C MET A 34 -5.03 6.69 -13.02
N SER A 35 -5.54 7.89 -12.75
CA SER A 35 -6.67 8.15 -11.84
C SER A 35 -6.48 7.64 -10.41
N TRP A 36 -5.22 7.45 -9.98
CA TRP A 36 -4.93 7.05 -8.61
C TRP A 36 -5.04 8.27 -7.70
N PRO A 37 -5.68 8.14 -6.52
CA PRO A 37 -6.12 9.30 -5.75
C PRO A 37 -4.99 9.99 -4.96
N HIS A 38 -3.74 9.55 -5.05
CA HIS A 38 -2.60 10.04 -4.25
C HIS A 38 -2.47 11.57 -4.32
N ARG A 39 -2.29 12.19 -3.15
CA ARG A 39 -1.95 13.61 -3.03
C ARG A 39 -0.43 13.82 -3.16
N PRO A 40 0.04 15.05 -3.37
CA PRO A 40 1.46 15.37 -3.29
C PRO A 40 2.10 14.92 -1.97
N GLU A 41 1.41 15.09 -0.85
CA GLU A 41 1.88 14.68 0.48
C GLU A 41 1.96 13.16 0.61
N ASP A 42 1.03 12.42 -0.01
CA ASP A 42 1.09 10.96 -0.05
C ASP A 42 2.33 10.50 -0.84
N CYS A 43 2.61 11.13 -1.98
CA CYS A 43 3.82 10.83 -2.78
C CYS A 43 5.10 11.14 -2.00
N ALA A 44 5.14 12.27 -1.29
CA ALA A 44 6.27 12.66 -0.46
C ALA A 44 6.50 11.64 0.67
N GLN A 45 5.45 11.24 1.38
CA GLN A 45 5.53 10.22 2.44
C GLN A 45 5.98 8.85 1.90
N LEU A 46 5.51 8.48 0.71
CA LEU A 46 5.87 7.22 0.06
C LEU A 46 7.37 7.18 -0.30
N LEU A 47 7.90 8.28 -0.83
CA LEU A 47 9.34 8.38 -1.13
C LEU A 47 10.20 8.53 0.15
N ASP A 48 9.73 9.25 1.16
CA ASP A 48 10.46 9.45 2.43
C ASP A 48 10.68 8.14 3.21
N LEU A 49 9.74 7.21 3.10
CA LEU A 49 9.83 5.89 3.73
C LEU A 49 10.51 4.82 2.86
N GLY A 50 10.79 5.13 1.59
CA GLY A 50 11.20 4.14 0.59
C GLY A 50 12.30 4.64 -0.34
N GLU A 51 12.53 3.87 -1.39
CA GLU A 51 13.52 4.19 -2.43
C GLU A 51 12.84 4.03 -3.79
N GLY A 52 12.99 5.05 -4.64
CA GLY A 52 12.33 5.11 -5.95
C GLY A 52 13.32 5.02 -7.10
N ILE A 53 12.84 4.55 -8.26
CA ILE A 53 13.54 4.60 -9.54
C ILE A 53 12.67 5.36 -10.53
N VAL A 54 13.30 6.22 -11.32
CA VAL A 54 12.70 6.93 -12.45
C VAL A 54 13.15 6.27 -13.75
N ALA A 55 12.20 6.02 -14.65
CA ALA A 55 12.47 5.79 -16.06
C ALA A 55 12.30 7.10 -16.81
N ALA A 56 13.36 7.54 -17.50
CA ALA A 56 13.36 8.74 -18.32
C ALA A 56 13.53 8.41 -19.81
N ASP A 57 12.90 9.18 -20.69
CA ASP A 57 13.16 9.12 -22.13
C ASP A 57 14.45 9.86 -22.51
N GLY A 58 14.78 9.86 -23.81
CA GLY A 58 15.99 10.51 -24.35
C GLY A 58 16.01 12.03 -24.17
N ASP A 59 14.86 12.66 -23.91
CA ASP A 59 14.76 14.10 -23.61
C ASP A 59 14.86 14.38 -22.10
N GLY A 60 15.03 13.33 -21.28
CA GLY A 60 15.11 13.41 -19.83
C GLY A 60 13.76 13.50 -19.13
N SER A 61 12.64 13.37 -19.86
CA SER A 61 11.30 13.41 -19.28
C SER A 61 10.99 12.13 -18.53
N THR A 62 10.40 12.25 -17.34
CA THR A 62 9.97 11.09 -16.55
C THR A 62 8.77 10.41 -17.22
N ILE A 63 8.97 9.20 -17.70
CA ILE A 63 7.95 8.39 -18.39
C ILE A 63 7.48 7.19 -17.56
N GLY A 64 8.12 6.93 -16.43
CA GLY A 64 7.68 5.93 -15.47
C GLY A 64 8.42 6.02 -14.16
N VAL A 65 7.83 5.44 -13.12
CA VAL A 65 8.40 5.38 -11.78
C VAL A 65 8.06 4.04 -11.13
N GLY A 66 8.84 3.65 -10.13
CA GLY A 66 8.50 2.55 -9.24
C GLY A 66 9.23 2.68 -7.91
N LEU A 67 8.59 2.25 -6.82
CA LEU A 67 9.13 2.38 -5.47
C LEU A 67 9.27 1.01 -4.81
N ARG A 68 10.25 0.92 -3.92
CA ARG A 68 10.41 -0.20 -2.98
C ARG A 68 10.53 0.31 -1.54
N TRP A 69 10.07 -0.49 -0.60
CA TRP A 69 10.26 -0.28 0.84
C TRP A 69 10.90 -1.51 1.46
N SER A 70 11.84 -1.31 2.36
CA SER A 70 12.54 -2.39 3.08
C SER A 70 12.09 -2.42 4.53
N PHE A 71 11.70 -3.59 5.01
CA PHE A 71 11.24 -3.83 6.38
C PHE A 71 12.04 -5.01 6.93
N GLY A 72 13.10 -4.71 7.69
CA GLY A 72 14.07 -5.72 8.10
C GLY A 72 14.60 -6.54 6.92
N ASP A 73 14.26 -7.83 6.91
CA ASP A 73 14.73 -8.80 5.92
C ASP A 73 13.77 -9.00 4.73
N VAL A 74 12.63 -8.32 4.70
CA VAL A 74 11.66 -8.37 3.59
C VAL A 74 11.49 -7.01 2.93
N GLY A 75 10.84 -6.98 1.77
CA GLY A 75 10.51 -5.73 1.09
C GLY A 75 9.15 -5.76 0.41
N THR A 76 8.67 -4.57 0.09
CA THR A 76 7.46 -4.38 -0.71
C THR A 76 7.78 -3.54 -1.94
N ILE A 77 7.09 -3.80 -3.05
CA ILE A 77 7.16 -2.99 -4.27
C ILE A 77 5.78 -2.46 -4.59
N GLY A 78 5.71 -1.19 -4.98
CA GLY A 78 4.47 -0.52 -5.31
C GLY A 78 4.70 0.73 -6.13
N LEU A 79 3.60 1.39 -6.49
CA LEU A 79 3.63 2.64 -7.27
C LEU A 79 4.42 2.51 -8.58
N VAL A 80 4.32 1.33 -9.21
CA VAL A 80 4.91 1.08 -10.52
C VAL A 80 4.01 1.69 -11.58
N LEU A 81 4.33 2.91 -11.97
CA LEU A 81 3.56 3.74 -12.89
C LEU A 81 4.33 3.93 -14.19
N VAL A 82 3.64 3.82 -15.32
CA VAL A 82 4.19 4.15 -16.64
C VAL A 82 3.18 5.05 -17.33
N ALA A 83 3.67 6.14 -17.92
CA ALA A 83 2.83 7.09 -18.65
C ALA A 83 1.95 6.32 -19.67
N PRO A 84 0.62 6.56 -19.74
CA PRO A 84 -0.29 5.77 -20.56
C PRO A 84 0.12 5.67 -22.05
N ASP A 85 0.64 6.75 -22.63
CA ASP A 85 1.13 6.81 -24.01
C ASP A 85 2.45 6.02 -24.23
N ARG A 86 3.12 5.62 -23.15
CA ARG A 86 4.37 4.86 -23.12
C ARG A 86 4.21 3.42 -22.64
N GLN A 87 3.00 2.99 -22.29
CA GLN A 87 2.72 1.61 -21.88
C GLN A 87 2.96 0.59 -23.01
N SER A 88 3.05 -0.69 -22.65
CA SER A 88 3.31 -1.81 -23.57
C SER A 88 4.64 -1.75 -24.33
N ARG A 89 5.59 -0.91 -23.88
CA ARG A 89 6.96 -0.77 -24.44
C ARG A 89 8.06 -1.40 -23.58
N GLY A 90 7.69 -2.20 -22.57
CA GLY A 90 8.65 -2.86 -21.67
C GLY A 90 9.15 -2.02 -20.49
N ILE A 91 8.80 -0.74 -20.39
CA ILE A 91 9.27 0.16 -19.31
C ILE A 91 8.92 -0.39 -17.92
N GLY A 92 7.68 -0.85 -17.71
CA GLY A 92 7.27 -1.43 -16.42
C GLY A 92 8.08 -2.67 -16.04
N ARG A 93 8.48 -3.50 -17.03
CA ARG A 93 9.38 -4.64 -16.81
C ARG A 93 10.79 -4.16 -16.43
N THR A 94 11.28 -3.14 -17.11
CA THR A 94 12.60 -2.55 -16.84
C THR A 94 12.68 -1.97 -15.43
N LEU A 95 11.67 -1.21 -15.00
CA LEU A 95 11.53 -0.71 -13.63
C LEU A 95 11.50 -1.84 -12.60
N MET A 96 10.65 -2.85 -12.82
CA MET A 96 10.53 -3.98 -11.90
C MET A 96 11.84 -4.76 -11.76
N ASN A 97 12.54 -5.04 -12.86
CA ASN A 97 13.82 -5.74 -12.81
C ASN A 97 14.85 -4.98 -11.98
N ALA A 98 14.91 -3.65 -12.11
CA ALA A 98 15.79 -2.82 -11.32
C ALA A 98 15.42 -2.85 -9.82
N LEU A 99 14.13 -2.70 -9.48
CA LEU A 99 13.66 -2.76 -8.10
C LEU A 99 13.91 -4.14 -7.45
N ILE A 100 13.73 -5.23 -8.19
CA ILE A 100 14.05 -6.58 -7.74
C ILE A 100 15.55 -6.75 -7.51
N ALA A 101 16.38 -6.26 -8.44
CA ALA A 101 17.83 -6.35 -8.32
C ALA A 101 18.33 -5.58 -7.09
N ASP A 102 17.85 -4.35 -6.88
CA ASP A 102 18.20 -3.50 -5.73
C ASP A 102 17.75 -4.09 -4.38
N SER A 103 16.74 -4.97 -4.41
CA SER A 103 16.24 -5.66 -3.22
C SER A 103 17.11 -6.87 -2.82
N GLY A 104 18.05 -7.28 -3.67
CA GLY A 104 18.95 -8.41 -3.42
C GLY A 104 18.19 -9.73 -3.27
N THR A 105 18.47 -10.46 -2.18
CA THR A 105 17.86 -11.76 -1.87
C THR A 105 16.60 -11.65 -0.98
N ARG A 106 16.18 -10.44 -0.60
CA ARG A 106 15.03 -10.25 0.27
C ARG A 106 13.75 -10.79 -0.38
N PRO A 107 12.88 -11.50 0.34
CA PRO A 107 11.54 -11.78 -0.12
C PRO A 107 10.78 -10.48 -0.39
N LEU A 108 10.01 -10.46 -1.47
CA LEU A 108 9.27 -9.28 -1.93
C LEU A 108 7.78 -9.56 -1.97
N MET A 109 6.99 -8.60 -1.51
CA MET A 109 5.53 -8.58 -1.66
C MET A 109 5.11 -7.41 -2.56
N LEU A 110 4.07 -7.62 -3.35
CA LEU A 110 3.36 -6.54 -4.03
C LEU A 110 1.86 -6.84 -4.07
N ASN A 111 1.07 -5.79 -4.29
CA ASN A 111 -0.36 -5.89 -4.52
C ASN A 111 -0.64 -5.56 -5.99
N ALA A 112 -0.96 -6.59 -6.78
CA ALA A 112 -1.11 -6.51 -8.22
C ALA A 112 -2.52 -6.10 -8.63
N THR A 113 -2.63 -5.06 -9.45
CA THR A 113 -3.84 -4.81 -10.24
C THR A 113 -4.03 -5.91 -11.30
N ALA A 114 -5.23 -6.02 -11.86
CA ALA A 114 -5.49 -6.94 -12.96
C ALA A 114 -4.54 -6.73 -14.16
N GLU A 115 -4.18 -5.47 -14.44
CA GLU A 115 -3.25 -5.09 -15.51
C GLU A 115 -1.80 -5.50 -15.20
N GLY A 116 -1.36 -5.36 -13.93
CA GLY A 116 0.00 -5.69 -13.51
C GLY A 116 0.24 -7.20 -13.34
N LEU A 117 -0.80 -7.96 -13.01
CA LEU A 117 -0.72 -9.38 -12.67
C LEU A 117 0.07 -10.24 -13.69
N PRO A 118 -0.14 -10.13 -15.02
CA PRO A 118 0.61 -10.93 -16.00
C PRO A 118 2.11 -10.57 -16.06
N LEU A 119 2.48 -9.32 -15.79
CA LEU A 119 3.87 -8.90 -15.75
C LEU A 119 4.56 -9.50 -14.52
N TYR A 120 3.97 -9.36 -13.35
CA TYR A 120 4.57 -9.82 -12.10
C TYR A 120 4.73 -11.35 -12.06
N GLY A 121 3.76 -12.09 -12.59
CA GLY A 121 3.88 -13.54 -12.75
C GLY A 121 5.09 -13.96 -13.60
N LYS A 122 5.36 -13.25 -14.70
CA LYS A 122 6.56 -13.48 -15.53
C LYS A 122 7.87 -13.14 -14.84
N LEU A 123 7.82 -12.31 -13.79
CA LEU A 123 8.97 -11.94 -12.96
C LEU A 123 9.11 -12.84 -11.73
N GLY A 124 8.37 -13.95 -11.68
CA GLY A 124 8.46 -14.96 -10.64
C GLY A 124 7.84 -14.54 -9.31
N PHE A 125 6.87 -13.63 -9.33
CA PHE A 125 5.93 -13.46 -8.23
C PHE A 125 4.81 -14.49 -8.34
N VAL A 126 4.37 -15.01 -7.20
CA VAL A 126 3.30 -16.01 -7.08
C VAL A 126 2.14 -15.40 -6.30
N ALA A 127 0.92 -15.57 -6.80
CA ALA A 127 -0.28 -15.09 -6.12
C ALA A 127 -0.53 -15.89 -4.83
N THR A 128 -0.82 -15.21 -3.72
CA THR A 128 -0.99 -15.82 -2.40
C THR A 128 -2.24 -15.39 -1.65
N GLY A 129 -2.94 -14.36 -2.12
CA GLY A 129 -4.15 -13.85 -1.48
C GLY A 129 -4.75 -12.68 -2.24
N LEU A 130 -5.81 -12.11 -1.69
CA LEU A 130 -6.51 -10.97 -2.27
C LEU A 130 -6.70 -9.88 -1.22
N VAL A 131 -6.71 -8.63 -1.66
CA VAL A 131 -7.08 -7.47 -0.84
C VAL A 131 -8.28 -6.78 -1.49
N ARG A 132 -9.34 -6.59 -0.71
CA ARG A 132 -10.55 -5.86 -1.12
C ARG A 132 -10.43 -4.40 -0.71
N GLN A 133 -10.54 -3.51 -1.67
CA GLN A 133 -10.61 -2.07 -1.42
C GLN A 133 -12.06 -1.68 -1.17
N HIS A 134 -12.39 -1.39 0.10
CA HIS A 134 -13.67 -0.82 0.48
C HIS A 134 -13.56 0.70 0.47
N GLN A 135 -14.50 1.36 -0.21
CA GLN A 135 -14.48 2.81 -0.30
C GLN A 135 -15.87 3.40 -0.49
N GLY A 136 -16.16 4.47 0.23
CA GLY A 136 -17.45 5.15 0.11
C GLY A 136 -17.54 6.33 1.06
N ARG A 137 -18.77 6.68 1.43
CA ARG A 137 -19.07 7.68 2.47
C ARG A 137 -19.89 6.98 3.53
N LEU A 138 -19.61 7.28 4.80
CA LEU A 138 -20.39 6.75 5.92
C LEU A 138 -21.87 7.15 5.73
N SER A 139 -22.74 6.14 5.70
CA SER A 139 -24.19 6.33 5.50
C SER A 139 -24.96 6.08 6.79
N VAL A 140 -24.66 4.96 7.45
CA VAL A 140 -25.13 4.56 8.76
C VAL A 140 -23.96 3.92 9.49
N LEU A 141 -23.88 4.05 10.81
CA LEU A 141 -22.91 3.29 11.60
C LEU A 141 -23.60 2.00 12.08
N PRO A 142 -23.25 0.81 11.53
CA PRO A 142 -23.82 -0.44 11.98
C PRO A 142 -23.35 -0.77 13.40
N PRO A 143 -24.09 -1.61 14.15
CA PRO A 143 -23.61 -2.15 15.42
C PRO A 143 -22.25 -2.83 15.26
N ALA A 144 -21.37 -2.66 16.24
CA ALA A 144 -20.08 -3.32 16.32
C ALA A 144 -20.02 -4.17 17.60
N PRO A 145 -19.17 -5.21 17.64
CA PRO A 145 -18.92 -5.96 18.87
C PRO A 145 -18.48 -5.05 20.03
N ASP A 146 -18.89 -5.41 21.24
CA ASP A 146 -18.54 -4.68 22.47
C ASP A 146 -17.12 -5.07 22.91
N VAL A 147 -16.13 -4.41 22.32
CA VAL A 147 -14.71 -4.57 22.63
C VAL A 147 -14.23 -3.33 23.39
N PRO A 148 -13.50 -3.45 24.51
CA PRO A 148 -12.90 -2.31 25.19
C PRO A 148 -11.89 -1.61 24.27
N LEU A 149 -12.21 -0.37 23.87
CA LEU A 149 -11.33 0.45 23.05
C LEU A 149 -10.92 1.71 23.80
N ARG A 150 -9.71 2.18 23.51
CA ARG A 150 -9.22 3.50 23.94
C ARG A 150 -8.42 4.17 22.84
N ARG A 151 -8.17 5.46 23.00
CA ARG A 151 -7.23 6.19 22.16
C ARG A 151 -5.80 5.69 22.42
N ALA A 152 -5.01 5.59 21.35
CA ALA A 152 -3.58 5.37 21.48
C ALA A 152 -2.93 6.59 22.16
N VAL A 153 -1.92 6.33 22.97
CA VAL A 153 -1.05 7.35 23.58
C VAL A 153 0.40 7.12 23.14
N PRO A 154 1.30 8.12 23.23
CA PRO A 154 2.69 7.95 22.80
C PRO A 154 3.42 6.75 23.44
N ALA A 155 3.07 6.40 24.67
CA ALA A 155 3.62 5.25 25.38
C ALA A 155 3.26 3.89 24.75
N ASP A 156 2.18 3.81 23.95
CA ASP A 156 1.77 2.58 23.29
C ASP A 156 2.65 2.23 22.08
N ARG A 157 3.42 3.19 21.54
CA ARG A 157 4.12 3.06 20.25
C ARG A 157 4.89 1.75 20.14
N THR A 158 5.70 1.40 21.14
CA THR A 158 6.51 0.18 21.13
C THR A 158 5.64 -1.07 21.05
N ALA A 159 4.54 -1.12 21.79
CA ALA A 159 3.62 -2.25 21.76
C ALA A 159 2.90 -2.36 20.40
N LEU A 160 2.47 -1.24 19.82
CA LEU A 160 1.79 -1.24 18.52
C LEU A 160 2.72 -1.66 17.38
N CYS A 161 3.98 -1.21 17.39
CA CYS A 161 5.00 -1.69 16.45
C CYS A 161 5.23 -3.21 16.58
N ALA A 162 5.27 -3.74 17.80
CA ALA A 162 5.43 -5.17 18.03
C ALA A 162 4.24 -5.98 17.53
N LEU A 163 3.00 -5.50 17.75
CA LEU A 163 1.78 -6.13 17.22
C LEU A 163 1.81 -6.16 15.68
N ASP A 164 2.18 -5.05 15.04
CA ASP A 164 2.31 -4.98 13.57
C ASP A 164 3.40 -5.93 13.05
N ALA A 165 4.56 -5.98 13.72
CA ALA A 165 5.65 -6.85 13.31
C ALA A 165 5.27 -8.33 13.35
N VAL A 166 4.51 -8.76 14.37
CA VAL A 166 3.95 -10.12 14.45
C VAL A 166 2.96 -10.38 13.31
N ALA A 167 2.08 -9.41 13.03
CA ALA A 167 1.04 -9.55 12.00
C ALA A 167 1.60 -9.50 10.57
N PHE A 168 2.66 -8.74 10.32
CA PHE A 168 3.31 -8.58 9.01
C PHE A 168 4.40 -9.63 8.76
N GLY A 169 5.03 -10.13 9.84
CA GLY A 169 6.17 -11.05 9.79
C GLY A 169 7.54 -10.35 9.74
N SER A 170 7.60 -9.02 9.87
CA SER A 170 8.85 -8.26 9.95
C SER A 170 8.66 -6.88 10.57
N ASP A 171 9.74 -6.28 11.05
CA ASP A 171 9.70 -4.98 11.72
C ASP A 171 9.41 -3.84 10.74
N ARG A 172 8.26 -3.18 10.95
CA ARG A 172 7.84 -1.96 10.23
C ARG A 172 7.78 -0.73 11.15
N SER A 173 8.54 -0.72 12.24
CA SER A 173 8.52 0.35 13.25
C SER A 173 8.67 1.77 12.69
N PRO A 174 9.50 2.04 11.66
CA PRO A 174 9.55 3.38 11.04
C PRO A 174 8.22 3.77 10.39
N LEU A 175 7.60 2.85 9.64
CA LEU A 175 6.29 3.05 9.01
C LEU A 175 5.22 3.25 10.10
N VAL A 176 5.05 2.29 11.01
CA VAL A 176 4.02 2.36 12.06
C VAL A 176 4.19 3.61 12.91
N GLY A 177 5.43 3.95 13.30
CA GLY A 177 5.73 5.17 14.03
C GLY A 177 5.31 6.44 13.28
N ARG A 178 5.54 6.50 11.96
CA ARG A 178 5.10 7.62 11.12
C ARG A 178 3.58 7.70 11.04
N LEU A 179 2.89 6.57 10.86
CA LEU A 179 1.43 6.54 10.80
C LEU A 179 0.77 6.98 12.11
N LEU A 180 1.34 6.60 13.26
CA LEU A 180 0.87 7.01 14.58
C LEU A 180 1.11 8.51 14.86
N ALA A 181 2.14 9.11 14.25
CA ALA A 181 2.42 10.53 14.38
C ALA A 181 1.51 11.38 13.48
N ASP A 182 1.20 10.89 12.28
CA ASP A 182 0.43 11.62 11.27
C ASP A 182 -1.09 11.36 11.38
N GLY A 183 -1.52 10.43 12.23
CA GLY A 183 -2.88 9.91 12.26
C GLY A 183 -3.49 9.74 13.65
N ASP A 184 -4.80 9.54 13.65
CA ASP A 184 -5.60 9.23 14.82
C ASP A 184 -5.65 7.72 15.02
N ALA A 185 -5.28 7.23 16.20
CA ALA A 185 -5.22 5.79 16.47
C ALA A 185 -6.08 5.33 17.66
N TRP A 186 -6.64 4.13 17.52
CA TRP A 186 -7.39 3.40 18.55
C TRP A 186 -6.69 2.10 18.86
N VAL A 187 -6.81 1.68 20.11
CA VAL A 187 -6.24 0.44 20.64
C VAL A 187 -7.37 -0.41 21.18
N ALA A 188 -7.40 -1.68 20.77
CA ALA A 188 -8.17 -2.71 21.44
C ALA A 188 -7.40 -3.11 22.70
N ASP A 189 -8.02 -2.89 23.85
CA ASP A 189 -7.39 -3.04 25.16
C ASP A 189 -7.89 -4.32 25.83
N HIS A 190 -6.96 -5.19 26.18
CA HIS A 190 -7.24 -6.40 26.95
C HIS A 190 -6.57 -6.28 28.31
N ALA A 191 -7.36 -5.96 29.34
CA ALA A 191 -6.90 -5.82 30.72
C ALA A 191 -5.70 -4.85 30.91
N GLY A 192 -5.74 -3.71 30.22
CA GLY A 192 -4.71 -2.67 30.25
C GLY A 192 -3.56 -2.87 29.28
N GLN A 193 -3.60 -3.91 28.44
CA GLN A 193 -2.57 -4.21 27.44
C GLN A 193 -3.10 -4.04 26.01
N PRO A 194 -2.33 -3.36 25.12
CA PRO A 194 -2.67 -3.32 23.70
C PRO A 194 -2.72 -4.72 23.07
N ALA A 195 -3.87 -5.09 22.52
CA ALA A 195 -4.07 -6.35 21.80
C ALA A 195 -4.23 -6.15 20.29
N GLY A 196 -4.64 -4.96 19.86
CA GLY A 196 -4.81 -4.58 18.46
C GLY A 196 -4.90 -3.07 18.32
N PHE A 197 -4.79 -2.57 17.08
CA PHE A 197 -4.93 -1.14 16.80
C PHE A 197 -5.42 -0.87 15.38
N ALA A 198 -5.98 0.32 15.19
CA ALA A 198 -6.27 0.88 13.88
C ALA A 198 -5.86 2.34 13.82
N VAL A 199 -5.42 2.78 12.64
CA VAL A 199 -5.02 4.17 12.38
C VAL A 199 -5.92 4.78 11.32
N LEU A 200 -6.49 5.96 11.60
CA LEU A 200 -7.20 6.81 10.67
C LEU A 200 -6.27 7.97 10.27
N ARG A 201 -6.07 8.20 8.98
CA ARG A 201 -5.24 9.30 8.51
C ARG A 201 -5.75 9.88 7.18
N PRO A 202 -5.40 11.12 6.84
CA PRO A 202 -5.66 11.66 5.52
C PRO A 202 -4.98 10.81 4.44
N PHE A 203 -5.70 10.54 3.35
CA PHE A 203 -5.16 9.88 2.16
C PHE A 203 -6.05 10.17 0.96
N GLY A 204 -5.41 10.48 -0.16
CA GLY A 204 -6.08 10.71 -1.42
C GLY A 204 -7.22 11.72 -1.37
N ARG A 205 -8.46 11.28 -1.66
CA ARG A 205 -9.66 12.15 -1.70
C ARG A 205 -10.39 12.29 -0.35
N GLY A 206 -9.81 11.79 0.73
CA GLY A 206 -10.42 11.84 2.05
C GLY A 206 -9.52 11.18 3.09
N MET A 207 -10.02 10.11 3.70
CA MET A 207 -9.32 9.41 4.77
C MET A 207 -9.11 7.93 4.43
N ILE A 208 -8.11 7.31 5.03
CA ILE A 208 -7.90 5.86 5.03
C ILE A 208 -7.88 5.34 6.47
N VAL A 209 -8.52 4.18 6.71
CA VAL A 209 -8.35 3.39 7.93
C VAL A 209 -7.38 2.25 7.62
N GLY A 210 -6.22 2.27 8.25
CA GLY A 210 -5.15 1.34 7.97
C GLY A 210 -3.81 1.72 8.63
N PRO A 211 -3.05 0.76 9.17
CA PRO A 211 -3.39 -0.67 9.24
C PRO A 211 -4.49 -0.94 10.27
N ILE A 212 -5.13 -2.11 10.16
CA ILE A 212 -6.01 -2.67 11.20
C ILE A 212 -5.37 -3.99 11.62
N VAL A 213 -4.79 -4.02 12.81
CA VAL A 213 -4.13 -5.20 13.40
C VAL A 213 -4.93 -5.61 14.62
N ALA A 214 -5.36 -6.86 14.69
CA ALA A 214 -6.25 -7.32 15.75
C ALA A 214 -6.12 -8.82 16.01
N PRO A 215 -6.45 -9.34 17.20
CA PRO A 215 -6.41 -10.77 17.49
C PRO A 215 -7.52 -11.56 16.77
N GLY A 216 -8.61 -10.89 16.39
CA GLY A 216 -9.75 -11.47 15.68
C GLY A 216 -10.61 -10.42 14.97
N GLU A 217 -11.61 -10.89 14.24
CA GLU A 217 -12.52 -10.01 13.48
C GLU A 217 -13.41 -9.15 14.38
N ASP A 218 -13.71 -9.58 15.61
CA ASP A 218 -14.54 -8.77 16.52
C ASP A 218 -13.83 -7.47 16.90
N GLU A 219 -12.56 -7.57 17.29
CA GLU A 219 -11.70 -6.43 17.56
C GLU A 219 -11.45 -5.61 16.29
N ALA A 220 -11.26 -6.26 15.14
CA ALA A 220 -11.07 -5.55 13.87
C ALA A 220 -12.30 -4.69 13.49
N ILE A 221 -13.51 -5.24 13.65
CA ILE A 221 -14.77 -4.52 13.41
C ILE A 221 -14.93 -3.39 14.42
N ALA A 222 -14.67 -3.61 15.70
CA ALA A 222 -14.77 -2.57 16.72
C ALA A 222 -13.79 -1.41 16.45
N LEU A 223 -12.53 -1.74 16.11
CA LEU A 223 -11.50 -0.76 15.73
C LEU A 223 -11.90 0.02 14.47
N ALA A 224 -12.37 -0.67 13.43
CA ALA A 224 -12.87 -0.04 12.21
C ALA A 224 -14.07 0.88 12.52
N ALA A 225 -15.01 0.44 13.35
CA ALA A 225 -16.17 1.24 13.76
C ALA A 225 -15.78 2.52 14.49
N ALA A 226 -14.81 2.45 15.41
CA ALA A 226 -14.30 3.62 16.11
C ALA A 226 -13.63 4.62 15.15
N ALA A 227 -12.80 4.13 14.23
CA ALA A 227 -12.11 4.96 13.24
C ALA A 227 -13.09 5.59 12.23
N VAL A 228 -14.03 4.79 11.69
CA VAL A 228 -15.06 5.24 10.75
C VAL A 228 -15.96 6.30 11.39
N LYS A 229 -16.37 6.11 12.66
CA LYS A 229 -17.19 7.07 13.40
C LYS A 229 -16.48 8.40 13.63
N ALA A 230 -15.15 8.37 13.82
CA ALA A 230 -14.36 9.56 14.07
C ALA A 230 -13.92 10.29 12.79
N ALA A 231 -14.02 9.64 11.63
CA ALA A 231 -13.65 10.24 10.36
C ALA A 231 -14.51 11.47 10.03
N PRO A 232 -13.91 12.56 9.51
CA PRO A 232 -14.68 13.67 8.98
C PRO A 232 -15.60 13.22 7.85
N ALA A 233 -16.67 13.97 7.62
CA ALA A 233 -17.55 13.73 6.49
C ALA A 233 -16.76 13.77 5.17
N GLY A 234 -16.80 12.69 4.40
CA GLY A 234 -15.97 12.58 3.20
C GLY A 234 -15.82 11.14 2.73
N VAL A 235 -14.94 10.96 1.74
CA VAL A 235 -14.58 9.64 1.24
C VAL A 235 -13.71 8.95 2.29
N LEU A 236 -14.05 7.71 2.63
CA LEU A 236 -13.26 6.85 3.49
C LEU A 236 -12.87 5.59 2.70
N ARG A 237 -11.62 5.17 2.84
CA ARG A 237 -11.06 3.95 2.25
C ARG A 237 -10.58 3.00 3.34
N VAL A 238 -10.80 1.72 3.15
CA VAL A 238 -10.25 0.62 3.97
C VAL A 238 -9.85 -0.51 3.04
N ASP A 239 -8.57 -0.90 3.06
CA ASP A 239 -8.07 -2.01 2.26
C ASP A 239 -7.96 -3.24 3.16
N ILE A 240 -8.81 -4.25 2.97
CA ILE A 240 -8.87 -5.41 3.87
C ILE A 240 -8.42 -6.71 3.19
N ALA A 241 -7.87 -7.63 3.98
CA ALA A 241 -7.64 -9.00 3.52
C ALA A 241 -8.97 -9.64 3.07
N ALA A 242 -8.97 -10.39 1.98
CA ALA A 242 -10.20 -10.97 1.43
C ALA A 242 -10.82 -12.02 2.37
N GLU A 243 -10.05 -12.61 3.28
CA GLU A 243 -10.52 -13.58 4.25
C GLU A 243 -11.38 -12.95 5.36
N ALA A 244 -11.32 -11.63 5.54
CA ALA A 244 -12.01 -10.88 6.59
C ALA A 244 -13.51 -10.63 6.28
N GLU A 245 -14.30 -11.69 6.13
CA GLU A 245 -15.66 -11.61 5.58
C GLU A 245 -16.64 -10.81 6.44
N ARG A 246 -16.59 -10.91 7.78
CA ARG A 246 -17.53 -10.14 8.62
C ARG A 246 -17.17 -8.67 8.64
N LEU A 247 -15.87 -8.34 8.59
CA LEU A 247 -15.40 -6.97 8.42
C LEU A 247 -15.87 -6.39 7.07
N ALA A 248 -15.76 -7.16 5.98
CA ALA A 248 -16.24 -6.73 4.67
C ALA A 248 -17.75 -6.45 4.65
N ALA A 249 -18.53 -7.33 5.27
CA ALA A 249 -19.98 -7.18 5.42
C ALA A 249 -20.33 -5.93 6.25
N TRP A 250 -19.62 -5.71 7.37
CA TRP A 250 -19.80 -4.54 8.22
C TRP A 250 -19.47 -3.23 7.50
N LEU A 251 -18.33 -3.18 6.77
CA LEU A 251 -17.93 -2.02 5.97
C LEU A 251 -18.98 -1.70 4.89
N THR A 252 -19.48 -2.73 4.21
CA THR A 252 -20.54 -2.57 3.20
C THR A 252 -21.81 -1.98 3.82
N ALA A 253 -22.25 -2.52 4.96
CA ALA A 253 -23.39 -2.01 5.70
C ALA A 253 -23.17 -0.56 6.20
N ALA A 254 -21.93 -0.15 6.44
CA ALA A 254 -21.58 1.23 6.80
C ALA A 254 -21.63 2.21 5.59
N GLY A 255 -21.84 1.72 4.37
CA GLY A 255 -21.79 2.52 3.14
C GLY A 255 -20.42 2.54 2.45
N LEU A 256 -19.55 1.59 2.78
CA LEU A 256 -18.21 1.41 2.20
C LEU A 256 -18.20 0.08 1.43
N PRO A 257 -18.82 0.00 0.23
CA PRO A 257 -18.79 -1.22 -0.58
C PRO A 257 -17.38 -1.55 -1.05
N ALA A 258 -17.13 -2.82 -1.36
CA ALA A 258 -15.93 -3.22 -2.09
C ALA A 258 -16.02 -2.65 -3.52
N ILE A 259 -15.07 -1.81 -3.91
CA ILE A 259 -15.04 -1.15 -5.23
C ILE A 259 -13.90 -1.66 -6.12
N ASP A 260 -12.93 -2.36 -5.55
CA ASP A 260 -11.79 -2.92 -6.28
C ASP A 260 -11.18 -4.10 -5.53
N THR A 261 -10.37 -4.91 -6.21
CA THR A 261 -9.64 -6.03 -5.63
C THR A 261 -8.27 -6.16 -6.29
N VAL A 262 -7.23 -6.30 -5.46
CA VAL A 262 -5.85 -6.53 -5.91
C VAL A 262 -5.35 -7.88 -5.42
N THR A 263 -4.47 -8.49 -6.20
CA THR A 263 -3.88 -9.79 -5.87
C THR A 263 -2.58 -9.60 -5.10
N VAL A 264 -2.51 -10.12 -3.87
CA VAL A 264 -1.26 -10.19 -3.13
C VAL A 264 -0.35 -11.19 -3.83
N MET A 265 0.87 -10.77 -4.17
CA MET A 265 1.87 -11.66 -4.76
C MET A 265 3.20 -11.59 -4.04
N LEU A 266 3.85 -12.75 -3.91
CA LEU A 266 5.12 -12.92 -3.24
C LEU A 266 6.20 -13.43 -4.18
N ARG A 267 7.42 -12.95 -4.01
CA ARG A 267 8.63 -13.48 -4.65
C ARG A 267 9.63 -13.85 -3.56
N GLY A 268 10.03 -15.11 -3.50
CA GLY A 268 10.84 -15.65 -2.40
C GLY A 268 9.97 -16.15 -1.23
N SER A 269 10.63 -16.55 -0.14
CA SER A 269 9.97 -17.14 1.03
C SER A 269 9.65 -16.08 2.06
N TRP A 270 8.39 -15.65 2.14
CA TRP A 270 7.94 -14.70 3.16
C TRP A 270 7.97 -15.35 4.56
N PRO A 271 8.33 -14.61 5.62
CA PRO A 271 8.30 -15.12 6.98
C PRO A 271 6.92 -15.69 7.36
N ALA A 272 6.93 -16.84 8.03
CA ALA A 272 5.70 -17.42 8.53
C ALA A 272 5.12 -16.53 9.65
N VAL A 273 3.89 -16.07 9.46
CA VAL A 273 3.12 -15.37 10.50
C VAL A 273 2.48 -16.42 11.41
N GLY A 274 2.77 -16.32 12.71
CA GLY A 274 2.36 -17.31 13.71
C GLY A 274 0.90 -17.13 14.20
N LYS A 275 0.54 -17.90 15.24
CA LYS A 275 -0.71 -17.66 15.99
C LYS A 275 -0.53 -16.37 16.81
N GLY A 276 -1.32 -15.35 16.52
CA GLY A 276 -1.18 -14.02 17.13
C GLY A 276 -2.10 -12.99 16.47
N PRO A 277 -1.90 -11.69 16.73
CA PRO A 277 -2.61 -10.65 16.02
C PRO A 277 -2.41 -10.79 14.51
N GLN A 278 -3.50 -10.63 13.77
CA GLN A 278 -3.56 -10.68 12.32
C GLN A 278 -3.77 -9.28 11.77
N ARG A 279 -3.35 -9.08 10.53
CA ARG A 279 -3.59 -7.84 9.81
C ARG A 279 -4.87 -7.97 8.98
N PHE A 280 -5.94 -7.36 9.49
CA PHE A 280 -7.22 -7.28 8.80
C PHE A 280 -7.27 -6.16 7.76
N GLY A 281 -6.54 -5.06 8.01
CA GLY A 281 -6.48 -3.90 7.12
C GLY A 281 -5.05 -3.48 6.82
N LEU A 282 -4.76 -3.15 5.57
CA LEU A 282 -3.45 -2.66 5.12
C LEU A 282 -3.25 -1.19 5.48
N ALA A 283 -2.01 -0.80 5.74
CA ALA A 283 -1.66 0.63 5.89
C ALA A 283 -1.83 1.42 4.59
N LEU A 284 -1.48 0.76 3.49
CA LEU A 284 -1.71 1.13 2.09
C LEU A 284 -1.29 -0.09 1.25
N GLN A 285 -1.94 -0.35 0.11
CA GLN A 285 -1.54 -1.43 -0.81
C GLN A 285 -0.04 -1.43 -1.18
N ALA A 286 0.62 -0.27 -1.21
CA ALA A 286 2.04 -0.16 -1.54
C ALA A 286 2.98 -0.72 -0.46
N TRP A 287 2.60 -0.63 0.82
CA TRP A 287 3.42 -1.05 1.97
C TRP A 287 3.20 -2.48 2.40
N GLY A 288 2.49 -3.24 1.55
CA GLY A 288 2.05 -4.58 1.86
C GLY A 288 0.88 -4.57 2.80
#